data_AF-A0A7Z9FU32-F1
#
_entry.id   AF-A0A7Z9FU32-F1
#
_cell.length_a   1.000
_cell.length_b   1.000
_cell.length_c   1.000
_cell.angle_alpha   90.00
_cell.angle_beta   90.00
_cell.angle_gamma   90.00
#
_symmetry.space_group_name_H-M   'P 1'
#
loop_
_entity.id
_entity.type
_entity.pdbx_description
1 polymer ?
#
loop_
_entity_poly.entity_id
_entity_poly.type
_entity_poly.pdbx_seq_one_letter_code
_entity_poly.pdbx_strand_id
1 'polypeptide(L)'
;MSQQYSQIVKKIITELESRDPCPSLSPTEDWNSELTIRIENYSLGELFDGFAVTDSEFGDCVRSGLLLWNDALDSSHKIVQNIGTKTGNYWHAIMHRRESDYSNAKYWFGRVGKHPIYFQLHR
;
A
#
# COMPACT_ATOMS: atom_id res chain seq x y z
N MET A 1 1.57 -14.52 -15.99
CA MET A 1 1.69 -13.13 -16.49
C MET A 1 2.83 -12.49 -15.73
N SER A 2 3.92 -12.08 -16.40
CA SER A 2 4.95 -11.28 -15.75
C SER A 2 4.38 -9.88 -15.52
N GLN A 3 4.17 -9.49 -14.27
CA GLN A 3 3.71 -8.15 -13.93
C GLN A 3 4.86 -7.18 -14.25
N GLN A 4 4.59 -6.17 -15.09
CA GLN A 4 5.58 -5.15 -15.43
C GLN A 4 5.43 -3.99 -14.45
N TYR A 5 6.47 -3.75 -13.65
CA TYR A 5 6.57 -2.62 -12.74
C TYR A 5 7.50 -1.55 -13.33
N SER A 6 7.30 -0.31 -12.91
CA SER A 6 8.28 0.77 -13.14
C SER A 6 9.62 0.43 -12.51
N GLN A 7 10.71 1.06 -12.96
CA GLN A 7 12.05 0.81 -12.42
C GLN A 7 12.13 1.14 -10.93
N ILE A 8 11.50 2.25 -10.51
CA ILE A 8 11.46 2.64 -9.10
C ILE A 8 10.66 1.64 -8.26
N VAL A 9 9.43 1.29 -8.67
CA VAL A 9 8.60 0.32 -7.93
C VAL A 9 9.30 -1.04 -7.88
N LYS A 10 9.95 -1.46 -8.96
CA LYS A 10 10.70 -2.71 -8.98
C LYS A 10 11.84 -2.73 -7.97
N LYS A 11 12.60 -1.64 -7.85
CA LYS A 11 13.68 -1.52 -6.84
C LYS A 11 13.13 -1.59 -5.43
N ILE A 12 12.02 -0.88 -5.16
CA ILE A 12 11.35 -0.89 -3.85
C ILE A 12 10.87 -2.30 -3.52
N ILE A 13 10.21 -2.98 -4.45
CA ILE A 13 9.74 -4.37 -4.27
C ILE A 13 10.92 -5.30 -3.96
N THR A 14 12.01 -5.23 -4.71
CA THR A 14 13.20 -6.06 -4.42
C THR A 14 13.75 -5.82 -3.01
N GLU A 15 13.79 -4.56 -2.56
CA GLU A 15 14.23 -4.22 -1.20
C GLU A 15 13.29 -4.82 -0.14
N LEU A 16 11.98 -4.66 -0.32
CA LEU A 16 10.94 -5.20 0.56
C LEU A 16 10.89 -6.73 0.58
N GLU A 17 11.13 -7.39 -0.55
CA GLU A 17 11.20 -8.86 -0.66
C GLU A 17 12.47 -9.42 -0.01
N SER A 18 13.56 -8.64 0.00
CA SER A 18 14.84 -9.02 0.62
C SER A 18 14.88 -8.80 2.14
N ARG A 19 13.81 -8.23 2.71
CA ARG A 19 13.70 -7.89 4.12
C ARG A 19 13.93 -9.11 5.03
N ASP A 20 14.73 -8.89 6.07
CA ASP A 20 14.90 -9.76 7.23
C ASP A 20 14.92 -8.86 8.49
N PRO A 21 14.05 -9.08 9.50
CA PRO A 21 13.07 -10.17 9.67
C PRO A 21 11.80 -10.00 8.83
N CYS A 22 11.04 -11.09 8.66
CA CYS A 22 9.70 -11.07 8.06
C CYS A 22 8.82 -9.97 8.67
N PRO A 23 7.90 -9.36 7.88
CA PRO A 23 7.00 -8.32 8.38
C PRO A 23 6.20 -8.77 9.62
N SER A 24 6.15 -7.90 10.64
CA SER A 24 5.31 -8.13 11.81
C SER A 24 3.83 -8.16 11.41
N LEU A 25 3.02 -8.96 12.08
CA LEU A 25 1.57 -8.90 11.90
C LEU A 25 0.99 -7.58 12.44
N SER A 26 1.61 -7.05 13.50
CA SER A 26 1.20 -5.81 14.15
C SER A 26 2.40 -4.91 14.45
N PRO A 27 2.99 -4.26 13.43
CA PRO A 27 4.13 -3.36 13.63
C PRO A 27 3.72 -2.09 14.39
N THR A 28 4.66 -1.52 15.15
CA THR A 28 4.48 -0.24 15.85
C THR A 28 5.33 0.89 15.25
N GLU A 29 6.24 0.55 14.36
CA GLU A 29 7.14 1.45 13.65
C GLU A 29 7.37 0.92 12.23
N ASP A 30 7.91 1.78 11.35
CA ASP A 30 8.31 1.34 10.04
C ASP A 30 9.54 0.44 10.09
N TRP A 31 9.66 -0.48 9.12
CA TRP A 31 10.81 -1.37 9.04
C TRP A 31 12.07 -0.62 8.63
N ASN A 32 11.92 0.32 7.71
CA ASN A 32 13.02 1.11 7.18
C ASN A 32 12.55 2.56 6.95
N SER A 33 12.93 3.46 7.85
CA SER A 33 12.50 4.86 7.77
C SER A 33 13.07 5.61 6.56
N GLU A 34 14.25 5.23 6.08
CA GLU A 34 14.80 5.80 4.84
C GLU A 34 13.98 5.36 3.62
N LEU A 35 13.44 4.13 3.62
CA LEU A 35 12.52 3.70 2.57
C LEU A 35 11.18 4.44 2.65
N THR A 36 10.65 4.67 3.85
CA THR A 36 9.44 5.49 4.06
C THR A 36 9.63 6.88 3.45
N ILE A 37 10.71 7.58 3.82
CA ILE A 37 11.03 8.93 3.31
C ILE A 37 11.16 8.93 1.79
N ARG A 38 11.82 7.93 1.20
CA ARG A 38 11.92 7.81 -0.27
C ARG A 38 10.54 7.66 -0.92
N ILE A 39 9.69 6.77 -0.41
CA ILE A 39 8.36 6.51 -0.98
C ILE A 39 7.46 7.76 -0.87
N GLU A 40 7.52 8.48 0.25
CA GLU A 40 6.75 9.71 0.47
C GLU A 40 7.18 10.84 -0.47
N ASN A 41 8.49 10.96 -0.73
CA ASN A 41 9.03 12.05 -1.55
C ASN A 41 8.91 11.81 -3.07
N TYR A 42 8.74 10.56 -3.53
CA TYR A 42 8.48 10.32 -4.94
C TYR A 42 7.15 10.92 -5.36
N SER A 43 7.17 11.82 -6.36
CA SER A 43 5.98 12.17 -7.12
C SER A 43 5.40 10.93 -7.80
N LEU A 44 4.10 10.95 -8.12
CA LEU A 44 3.49 9.85 -8.85
C LEU A 44 4.17 9.66 -10.23
N GLY A 45 4.58 10.74 -10.88
CA GLY A 45 5.35 10.67 -12.13
C GLY A 45 6.64 9.88 -11.94
N GLU A 46 7.44 10.17 -10.92
CA GLU A 46 8.67 9.41 -10.63
C GLU A 46 8.37 7.95 -10.29
N LEU A 47 7.37 7.69 -9.43
CA LEU A 47 7.00 6.34 -9.03
C LEU A 47 6.60 5.48 -10.24
N PHE A 48 6.07 6.09 -11.31
CA PHE A 48 5.67 5.43 -12.54
C PHE A 48 6.52 5.84 -13.75
N ASP A 49 7.85 5.94 -13.61
CA ASP A 49 8.82 6.14 -14.71
C ASP A 49 8.51 7.32 -15.67
N GLY A 50 7.89 8.37 -15.17
CA GLY A 50 7.48 9.55 -15.93
C GLY A 50 6.22 9.35 -16.77
N PHE A 51 5.57 8.19 -16.70
CA PHE A 51 4.29 7.97 -17.37
C PHE A 51 3.20 8.85 -16.74
N ALA A 52 2.31 9.36 -17.59
CA ALA A 52 1.16 10.14 -17.13
C ALA A 52 0.23 9.25 -16.31
N VAL A 53 -0.02 9.66 -15.06
CA VAL A 53 -0.95 8.98 -14.16
C VAL A 53 -2.34 9.54 -14.38
N THR A 54 -3.21 8.74 -14.99
CA THR A 54 -4.58 9.15 -15.33
C THR A 54 -5.55 9.04 -14.16
N ASP A 55 -5.21 8.23 -13.16
CA ASP A 55 -5.96 8.05 -11.92
C ASP A 55 -4.99 8.25 -10.73
N SER A 56 -4.96 9.47 -10.20
CA SER A 56 -4.08 9.82 -9.08
C SER A 56 -4.46 9.09 -7.80
N GLU A 57 -5.75 8.87 -7.54
CA GLU A 57 -6.20 8.14 -6.34
C GLU A 57 -5.72 6.69 -6.37
N PHE A 58 -5.76 6.03 -7.53
CA PHE A 58 -5.20 4.69 -7.69
C PHE A 58 -3.67 4.70 -7.58
N GLY A 59 -3.00 5.72 -8.13
CA GLY A 59 -1.56 5.91 -7.96
C GLY A 59 -1.17 6.04 -6.47
N ASP A 60 -1.92 6.82 -5.70
CA ASP A 60 -1.74 6.97 -4.26
C ASP A 60 -2.07 5.69 -3.48
N CYS A 61 -3.03 4.88 -3.96
CA CYS A 61 -3.25 3.54 -3.42
C CYS A 61 -2.01 2.64 -3.60
N VAL A 62 -1.30 2.73 -4.72
CA VAL A 62 -0.02 2.00 -4.90
C VAL A 62 1.02 2.49 -3.92
N ARG A 63 1.20 3.82 -3.77
CA ARG A 63 2.13 4.40 -2.78
C ARG A 63 1.80 3.91 -1.37
N SER A 64 0.52 3.93 -0.99
CA SER A 64 0.07 3.46 0.33
C SER A 64 0.34 1.97 0.54
N GLY A 65 0.14 1.12 -0.47
CA GLY A 65 0.48 -0.30 -0.39
C GLY A 65 1.98 -0.55 -0.17
N LEU A 66 2.86 0.22 -0.82
CA LEU A 66 4.32 0.14 -0.62
C LEU A 66 4.72 0.58 0.80
N LEU A 67 4.16 1.69 1.29
CA LEU A 67 4.36 2.16 2.67
C LEU A 67 3.87 1.11 3.68
N LEU A 68 2.71 0.51 3.42
CA LEU A 68 2.17 -0.51 4.30
C LEU A 68 3.03 -1.77 4.30
N TRP A 69 3.61 -2.19 3.17
CA TRP A 69 4.56 -3.31 3.15
C TRP A 69 5.85 -2.97 3.93
N ASN A 70 6.24 -1.70 3.97
CA ASN A 70 7.34 -1.20 4.80
C ASN A 70 6.98 -0.99 6.29
N ASP A 71 5.80 -1.41 6.73
CA ASP A 71 5.30 -1.19 8.10
C ASP A 71 5.05 0.29 8.48
N ALA A 72 5.08 1.20 7.50
CA ALA A 72 4.78 2.62 7.69
C ALA A 72 3.26 2.87 7.73
N LEU A 73 2.60 2.38 8.79
CA LEU A 73 1.14 2.41 8.96
C LEU A 73 0.58 3.84 8.94
N ASP A 74 1.20 4.77 9.67
CA ASP A 74 0.76 6.17 9.73
C ASP A 74 0.85 6.87 8.37
N SER A 75 1.98 6.72 7.66
CA SER A 75 2.16 7.24 6.30
C SER A 75 1.14 6.64 5.32
N SER A 76 0.91 5.32 5.39
CA SER A 76 -0.11 4.65 4.59
C SER A 76 -1.51 5.19 4.88
N HIS A 77 -1.87 5.32 6.17
CA HIS A 77 -3.17 5.82 6.64
C HIS A 77 -3.45 7.25 6.19
N LYS A 78 -2.45 8.14 6.31
CA LYS A 78 -2.56 9.55 5.88
C LYS A 78 -3.01 9.70 4.44
N ILE A 79 -2.60 8.79 3.57
CA ILE A 79 -2.98 8.73 2.16
C ILE A 79 -4.42 8.19 2.03
N VAL A 80 -4.68 6.98 2.52
CA VAL A 80 -5.93 6.26 2.20
C VAL A 80 -7.15 6.76 2.97
N GLN A 81 -6.98 7.50 4.06
CA GLN A 81 -8.10 8.11 4.79
C GLN A 81 -8.95 9.04 3.90
N ASN A 82 -8.35 9.62 2.85
CA ASN A 82 -8.99 10.55 1.92
C ASN A 82 -9.45 9.89 0.61
N ILE A 83 -9.22 8.58 0.43
CA ILE A 83 -9.51 7.87 -0.83
C ILE A 83 -10.72 6.97 -0.65
N GLY A 84 -11.87 7.40 -1.17
CA GLY A 84 -13.16 6.69 -1.04
C GLY A 84 -13.37 5.53 -2.01
N THR A 85 -12.36 5.17 -2.81
CA THR A 85 -12.45 4.10 -3.82
C THR A 85 -12.44 2.71 -3.19
N LYS A 86 -12.83 1.67 -3.95
CA LYS A 86 -12.77 0.28 -3.47
C LYS A 86 -11.35 -0.12 -3.08
N THR A 87 -10.35 0.32 -3.85
CA THR A 87 -8.93 0.05 -3.60
C THR A 87 -8.44 0.81 -2.37
N GLY A 88 -8.82 2.09 -2.22
CA GLY A 88 -8.50 2.89 -1.03
C GLY A 88 -9.05 2.26 0.25
N ASN A 89 -10.35 1.91 0.25
CA ASN A 89 -10.99 1.21 1.36
C ASN A 89 -10.32 -0.14 1.67
N TYR A 90 -9.81 -0.84 0.64
CA TYR A 90 -9.14 -2.13 0.83
C TYR A 90 -7.81 -1.96 1.56
N TRP A 91 -6.99 -0.99 1.16
CA TRP A 91 -5.76 -0.66 1.87
C TRP A 91 -6.01 -0.12 3.28
N HIS A 92 -7.03 0.73 3.45
CA HIS A 92 -7.45 1.24 4.76
C HIS A 92 -7.81 0.10 5.72
N ALA A 93 -8.52 -0.91 5.22
CA ALA A 93 -8.89 -2.08 6.00
C ALA A 93 -7.67 -2.94 6.40
N ILE A 94 -6.71 -3.15 5.48
CA ILE A 94 -5.46 -3.87 5.80
C ILE A 94 -4.65 -3.08 6.83
N MET A 95 -4.55 -1.75 6.69
CA MET A 95 -3.85 -0.89 7.64
C MET A 95 -4.41 -1.06 9.06
N HIS A 96 -5.72 -0.88 9.26
CA HIS A 96 -6.35 -1.09 10.58
C HIS A 96 -6.21 -2.53 11.08
N ARG A 97 -6.17 -3.52 10.18
CA ARG A 97 -5.91 -4.91 10.56
C ARG A 97 -4.52 -5.07 11.15
N ARG A 98 -3.52 -4.33 10.63
CA ARG A 98 -2.13 -4.34 11.09
C ARG A 98 -1.88 -3.48 12.34
N GLU A 99 -2.74 -2.52 12.69
CA GLU A 99 -2.66 -1.88 14.01
C GLU A 99 -3.44 -2.64 15.10
N SER A 100 -4.04 -3.79 14.74
CA SER A 100 -4.93 -4.59 15.60
C SER A 100 -6.28 -3.95 15.94
N ASP A 101 -6.70 -2.90 15.22
CA ASP A 101 -8.07 -2.36 15.28
C ASP A 101 -9.01 -3.16 14.36
N TYR A 102 -9.40 -4.34 14.84
CA TYR A 102 -10.21 -5.27 14.07
C TYR A 102 -11.63 -4.79 13.80
N SER A 103 -12.19 -3.94 14.68
CA SER A 103 -13.53 -3.39 14.49
C SER A 103 -13.53 -2.40 13.32
N ASN A 104 -12.54 -1.53 13.28
CA ASN A 104 -12.40 -0.54 12.21
C ASN A 104 -11.96 -1.19 10.90
N ALA A 105 -11.05 -2.16 10.95
CA ALA A 105 -10.72 -3.00 9.79
C ALA A 105 -11.97 -3.65 9.17
N LYS A 106 -12.86 -4.22 10.01
CA LYS A 106 -14.13 -4.80 9.56
C LYS A 106 -15.04 -3.76 8.92
N TYR A 107 -15.14 -2.57 9.50
CA TYR A 107 -15.90 -1.46 8.93
C TYR A 107 -15.41 -1.13 7.51
N TRP A 108 -14.10 -0.93 7.33
CA TRP A 108 -13.52 -0.59 6.02
C TRP A 108 -13.63 -1.72 5.00
N PHE A 109 -13.40 -2.99 5.40
CA PHE A 109 -13.66 -4.13 4.51
C PHE A 109 -15.12 -4.17 4.06
N GLY A 110 -16.07 -3.78 4.92
CA GLY A 110 -17.49 -3.63 4.55
C GLY A 110 -17.75 -2.60 3.46
N ARG A 111 -16.85 -1.61 3.27
CA ARG A 111 -16.95 -0.57 2.24
C ARG A 111 -16.24 -0.91 0.93
N VAL A 112 -15.48 -2.01 0.87
CA VAL A 112 -14.75 -2.43 -0.34
C VAL A 112 -15.71 -2.96 -1.42
N GLY A 113 -16.77 -3.68 -1.02
CA GLY A 113 -17.71 -4.31 -1.93
C GLY A 113 -17.06 -5.37 -2.82
N LYS A 114 -17.46 -5.46 -4.10
CA LYS A 114 -16.86 -6.40 -5.06
C LYS A 114 -15.56 -5.81 -5.62
N HIS A 115 -14.42 -6.11 -4.99
CA HIS A 115 -13.09 -5.73 -5.48
C HIS A 115 -12.52 -6.79 -6.43
N PRO A 116 -11.90 -6.43 -7.57
CA PRO A 116 -11.36 -7.38 -8.54
C PRO A 116 -10.35 -8.39 -7.94
N ILE A 117 -9.58 -7.96 -6.93
CA ILE A 117 -8.58 -8.83 -6.28
C ILE A 117 -9.20 -10.06 -5.61
N TYR A 118 -10.46 -9.98 -5.15
CA TYR A 118 -11.10 -11.10 -4.47
C TYR A 118 -11.20 -12.31 -5.41
N PHE A 119 -11.56 -12.10 -6.67
CA PHE A 119 -11.62 -13.19 -7.66
C PHE A 119 -10.25 -13.81 -7.95
N GLN A 120 -9.15 -13.09 -7.69
CA GLN A 120 -7.79 -13.61 -7.89
C GLN A 120 -7.27 -14.37 -6.66
N LEU A 121 -7.70 -13.98 -5.45
CA LEU A 121 -7.28 -14.59 -4.19
C LEU A 121 -8.10 -15.83 -3.80
N HIS A 122 -9.36 -15.92 -4.23
CA HIS A 122 -10.24 -17.08 -4.00
C HIS A 122 -9.92 -18.29 -4.89
N ARG A 123 -8.64 -18.49 -5.24
CA ARG A 123 -8.20 -19.63 -6.06
C ARG A 123 -8.02 -20.90 -5.24
#